data_AF-S8E4X9-F1
#
_entry.id   AF-S8E4X9-F1
#
_cell.length_a   1.000
_cell.length_b   1.000
_cell.length_c   1.000
_cell.angle_alpha   90.00
_cell.angle_beta   90.00
_cell.angle_gamma   90.00
#
_symmetry.space_group_name_H-M   'P 1'
#
loop_
_entity.id
_entity.type
_entity.pdbx_description
1 polymer ?
#
loop_
_entity_poly.entity_id
_entity_poly.type
_entity_poly.pdbx_seq_one_letter_code
_entity_poly.pdbx_strand_id
1 'polypeptide(L)' 'CVRCNQTVHTPAKFLVECCKCQRAWHHPCHIPPVKEAELLNRMEADENGRPAEGLCAWVCRRCSK' A
#
# COMPACT_ATOMS: atom_id res chain seq x y z
N CYS A 1 8.40 -7.09 2.75
CA CYS A 1 7.60 -6.30 3.73
C CYS A 1 8.43 -6.00 4.97
N VAL A 2 8.45 -4.75 5.45
CA VAL A 2 9.26 -4.31 6.61
C VAL A 2 8.78 -4.81 7.98
N ARG A 3 7.62 -5.47 8.07
CA ARG A 3 7.10 -6.01 9.33
C ARG A 3 7.40 -7.49 9.52
N CYS A 4 7.12 -8.31 8.51
CA CYS A 4 7.26 -9.76 8.59
C CYS A 4 8.55 -10.29 7.97
N ASN A 5 9.35 -9.43 7.33
CA ASN A 5 10.58 -9.74 6.60
C ASN A 5 10.42 -10.78 5.47
N GLN A 6 9.19 -11.09 5.06
CA GLN A 6 8.93 -11.98 3.92
C GLN A 6 8.89 -11.19 2.61
N THR A 7 9.31 -11.88 1.54
CA THR A 7 9.28 -11.45 0.14
C THR A 7 8.18 -12.13 -0.66
N VAL A 8 7.26 -12.86 -0.01
CA VAL A 8 6.12 -13.47 -0.70
C VAL A 8 5.17 -12.36 -1.19
N HIS A 9 4.77 -12.43 -2.46
CA HIS A 9 3.83 -11.51 -3.08
C HIS A 9 2.68 -12.33 -3.68
N THR A 10 1.54 -12.32 -3.02
CA THR A 10 0.29 -12.92 -3.50
C THR A 10 -0.82 -11.89 -3.35
N PRO A 11 -1.98 -12.03 -4.02
CA PRO A 11 -3.09 -11.10 -3.82
C PRO A 11 -3.50 -10.93 -2.34
N ALA A 12 -3.53 -12.04 -1.58
CA ALA A 12 -3.81 -12.03 -0.13
C ALA A 12 -2.68 -11.40 0.74
N LYS A 13 -1.51 -11.16 0.14
CA LYS A 13 -0.37 -10.45 0.74
C LYS A 13 0.15 -9.42 -0.27
N PHE A 14 -0.77 -8.65 -0.86
CA PHE A 14 -0.40 -7.58 -1.77
C PHE A 14 0.53 -6.59 -1.08
N LEU A 15 1.56 -6.13 -1.78
CA LEU A 15 2.60 -5.27 -1.25
C LEU A 15 2.33 -3.82 -1.67
N VAL A 16 2.31 -2.91 -0.70
CA VAL A 16 2.19 -1.46 -0.91
C VAL A 16 3.44 -0.76 -0.43
N GLU A 17 3.93 0.20 -1.19
CA GLU A 17 5.14 0.97 -0.88
C GLU A 17 4.79 2.41 -0.54
N CYS A 18 5.32 2.90 0.58
CA CYS A 18 5.09 4.27 1.01
C CYS A 18 5.88 5.26 0.15
N CYS A 19 5.21 6.19 -0.52
CA CYS A 19 5.87 7.16 -1.40
C CYS A 19 6.88 8.08 -0.68
N LYS A 20 6.68 8.34 0.61
CA LYS A 20 7.57 9.20 1.42
C LYS A 20 8.84 8.50 1.94
N CYS A 21 8.73 7.27 2.44
CA CYS A 21 9.86 6.58 3.09
C CYS A 21 10.34 5.32 2.37
N GLN A 22 9.73 4.99 1.24
CA GLN A 22 10.10 3.86 0.37
C GLN A 22 10.06 2.49 1.09
N ARG A 23 9.31 2.41 2.18
CA ARG A 23 9.12 1.16 2.93
C ARG A 23 7.93 0.41 2.37
N ALA A 24 8.16 -0.86 2.04
CA ALA A 24 7.14 -1.77 1.55
C ALA A 24 6.46 -2.57 2.67
N TRP A 25 5.13 -2.66 2.61
CA TRP A 25 4.28 -3.35 3.58
C TRP A 25 3.38 -4.33 2.84
N HIS A 26 3.15 -5.52 3.38
CA HIS A 26 1.96 -6.25 2.96
C HIS A 26 0.72 -5.52 3.50
N HIS A 27 -0.35 -5.44 2.73
CA HIS A 27 -1.59 -4.80 3.17
C HIS A 27 -2.10 -5.32 4.53
N PRO A 28 -2.07 -6.65 4.87
CA PRO A 28 -2.45 -7.12 6.20
C PRO A 28 -1.39 -6.81 7.28
N CYS A 29 -0.14 -6.58 6.88
CA CYS A 29 0.97 -6.32 7.80
C CYS A 29 1.06 -4.85 8.23
N HIS A 30 0.46 -3.91 7.51
CA HIS A 30 0.41 -2.52 7.96
C HIS A 30 -0.44 -2.38 9.25
N ILE A 31 -0.25 -1.32 10.05
CA ILE A 31 -1.07 -1.04 11.24
C ILE A 31 -1.60 0.39 11.15
N PRO A 32 -2.91 0.61 10.98
CA PRO A 32 -3.95 -0.42 10.80
C PRO A 32 -3.79 -1.19 9.47
N PRO A 33 -4.30 -2.43 9.32
CA PRO A 33 -4.25 -3.15 8.05
C PRO A 33 -4.88 -2.34 6.93
N VAL A 34 -4.24 -2.32 5.76
CA VAL A 34 -4.81 -1.73 4.55
C VAL A 34 -5.85 -2.72 4.02
N LYS A 35 -7.10 -2.26 3.89
CA LYS A 35 -8.22 -3.09 3.43
C LYS A 35 -8.11 -3.33 1.93
N GLU A 36 -8.57 -4.49 1.48
CA GLU A 36 -8.61 -4.81 0.03
C GLU A 36 -9.41 -3.77 -0.76
N ALA A 37 -10.54 -3.29 -0.22
CA ALA A 37 -11.32 -2.23 -0.83
C ALA A 37 -10.53 -0.92 -1.01
N GLU A 38 -9.62 -0.58 -0.09
CA GLU A 38 -8.75 0.59 -0.26
C GLU A 38 -7.75 0.38 -1.40
N LEU A 39 -7.16 -0.83 -1.49
CA LEU A 39 -6.24 -1.16 -2.58
C LEU A 39 -6.93 -1.05 -3.93
N LEU A 40 -8.12 -1.65 -4.07
CA LEU A 40 -8.90 -1.63 -5.30
C LEU A 40 -9.24 -0.19 -5.71
N ASN A 41 -9.78 0.62 -4.80
CA ASN A 41 -10.10 2.02 -5.09
C ASN A 41 -8.87 2.82 -5.57
N ARG A 42 -7.68 2.54 -5.00
CA ARG A 42 -6.43 3.19 -5.41
C ARG A 42 -5.94 2.71 -6.77
N MET A 43 -6.04 1.40 -7.05
CA MET A 43 -5.71 0.84 -8.37
C MET A 43 -6.62 1.43 -9.45
N GLU A 44 -7.93 1.52 -9.17
CA GLU A 44 -8.89 2.18 -10.06
C GLU A 44 -8.54 3.66 -10.26
N ALA A 45 -8.09 4.37 -9.22
CA ALA A 45 -7.65 5.76 -9.37
C ALA A 45 -6.42 5.90 -10.29
N ASP A 46 -5.46 4.98 -10.22
CA ASP A 46 -4.32 4.95 -11.16
C ASP A 46 -4.80 4.71 -12.61
N GLU A 47 -5.73 3.77 -12.83
CA GLU A 47 -6.30 3.48 -14.15
C GLU A 47 -7.12 4.64 -14.72
N ASN A 48 -7.80 5.42 -13.86
CA ASN A 48 -8.61 6.58 -14.25
C ASN A 48 -7.80 7.89 -14.35
N GLY A 49 -6.45 7.83 -14.34
CA GLY A 49 -5.61 9.01 -14.49
C GLY A 49 -5.62 9.95 -13.28
N ARG A 50 -5.90 9.43 -12.07
CA ARG A 50 -5.84 10.15 -10.79
C ARG A 50 -4.70 9.61 -9.89
N PRO A 51 -3.43 9.71 -10.32
CA PRO A 51 -2.30 9.10 -9.61
C PRO A 51 -2.05 9.69 -8.21
N ALA A 52 -2.54 10.91 -7.94
CA ALA A 52 -2.47 11.53 -6.60
C ALA A 52 -3.32 10.80 -5.56
N GLU A 53 -4.32 10.03 -6.00
CA GLU A 53 -5.18 9.20 -5.16
C GLU A 53 -4.79 7.71 -5.23
N GLY A 54 -3.94 7.34 -6.19
CA GLY A 54 -3.59 5.96 -6.50
C GLY A 54 -2.60 5.30 -5.53
N LEU A 55 -2.04 4.16 -5.95
CA LEU A 55 -1.07 3.41 -5.16
C LEU A 55 0.26 4.16 -5.04
N CYS A 56 0.66 4.89 -6.09
CA CYS A 56 1.90 5.67 -6.11
C CYS A 56 1.92 6.80 -5.07
N ALA A 57 0.74 7.26 -4.64
CA ALA A 57 0.57 8.28 -3.62
C ALA A 57 0.29 7.70 -2.22
N TRP A 58 0.31 6.37 -2.04
CA TRP A 58 0.04 5.77 -0.73
C TRP A 58 1.10 6.14 0.31
N VAL A 59 0.66 6.49 1.51
CA VAL A 59 1.51 6.92 2.62
C VAL A 59 1.28 6.02 3.82
N CYS A 60 2.35 5.44 4.38
CA CYS A 60 2.23 4.65 5.60
C CYS A 60 1.91 5.52 6.82
N ARG A 61 1.35 4.90 7.88
CA ARG A 61 0.95 5.58 9.12
C ARG A 61 2.06 6.42 9.76
N ARG A 62 3.33 6.05 9.58
CA ARG A 62 4.47 6.80 10.14
C ARG A 62 4.72 8.12 9.43
N CYS A 63 4.45 8.18 8.13
CA CYS A 63 4.72 9.34 7.27
C CYS A 63 3.47 10.21 7.04
N SER A 64 2.31 9.75 7.49
CA SER A 64 1.05 10.50 7.52
C SER A 64 0.87 11.31 8.83
N LYS A 65 1.84 11.22 9.75
CA LYS A 65 1.92 12.06 10.94
C LYS A 65 2.59 13.39 10.62
#